data_AF-A0A2V9XPC1-F1
#
_entry.id   AF-A0A2V9XPC1-F1
#
_cell.length_a   1.000
_cell.length_b   1.000
_cell.length_c   1.000
_cell.angle_alpha   90.00
_cell.angle_beta   90.00
_cell.angle_gamma   90.00
#
_symmetry.space_group_name_H-M   'P 1'
#
loop_
_entity.id
_entity.type
_entity.pdbx_description
1 polymer ?
#
loop_
_entity_poly.entity_id
_entity_poly.type
_entity_poly.pdbx_seq_one_letter_code
_entity_poly.pdbx_strand_id
1 'polypeptide(L)'
;MTNKTSLILRLAAALALTALAANCFLKYLWWTACYSAWYGIPKLAEQWKLAGSNASFNGWSFIALEAATIALLFGLISLRSIELSGFFRNGVRLALSLTLTITGTGAFALALSWFKQGIH
;
A
#
# COMPACT_ATOMS: atom_id res chain seq x y z
N MET A 1 -32.29 -4.49 1.43
CA MET A 1 -31.31 -3.84 2.34
C MET A 1 -29.87 -4.38 2.24
N THR A 2 -29.61 -5.43 1.45
CA THR A 2 -28.30 -6.13 1.34
C THR A 2 -27.18 -5.39 0.61
N ASN A 3 -27.47 -4.32 -0.14
CA ASN A 3 -26.47 -3.67 -1.01
C ASN A 3 -25.53 -2.70 -0.27
N LYS A 4 -26.00 -2.05 0.81
CA LYS A 4 -25.20 -1.08 1.57
C LYS A 4 -24.13 -1.75 2.44
N THR A 5 -24.48 -2.88 3.09
CA THR A 5 -23.55 -3.64 3.95
C THR A 5 -22.36 -4.19 3.17
N SER A 6 -22.59 -4.68 1.94
CA SER A 6 -21.53 -5.15 1.04
C SER A 6 -20.57 -4.03 0.63
N LEU A 7 -21.09 -2.83 0.37
CA LEU A 7 -20.27 -1.68 0.02
C LEU A 7 -19.40 -1.19 1.19
N ILE A 8 -19.97 -1.13 2.41
CA ILE A 8 -19.23 -0.76 3.63
C ILE A 8 -18.09 -1.75 3.89
N LEU A 9 -18.35 -3.05 3.78
CA LEU A 9 -17.34 -4.09 3.95
C LEU A 9 -16.19 -3.95 2.96
N ARG A 10 -16.48 -3.66 1.69
CA ARG A 10 -15.45 -3.46 0.66
C ARG A 10 -14.65 -2.19 0.92
N LEU A 11 -15.27 -1.09 1.34
CA LEU A 11 -14.56 0.13 1.73
C LEU A 11 -13.66 -0.09 2.95
N ALA A 12 -14.16 -0.80 3.96
CA ALA A 12 -13.37 -1.16 5.14
C ALA A 12 -12.18 -2.05 4.75
N ALA A 13 -12.38 -3.02 3.85
CA ALA A 13 -11.32 -3.85 3.31
C ALA A 13 -10.29 -3.02 2.51
N ALA A 14 -10.73 -2.07 1.68
CA ALA A 14 -9.84 -1.15 0.98
C ALA A 14 -8.95 -0.39 1.96
N LEU A 15 -9.56 0.24 2.97
CA LEU A 15 -8.84 1.00 4.00
C LEU A 15 -7.85 0.13 4.78
N ALA A 16 -8.26 -1.08 5.16
CA ALA A 16 -7.38 -2.02 5.86
C ALA A 16 -6.17 -2.40 4.99
N LEU A 17 -6.39 -2.72 3.71
CA LEU A 17 -5.32 -3.05 2.76
C LEU A 17 -4.37 -1.86 2.57
N THR A 18 -4.88 -0.64 2.45
CA THR A 18 -4.07 0.58 2.36
C THR A 18 -3.22 0.81 3.61
N ALA A 19 -3.78 0.60 4.81
CA ALA A 19 -3.03 0.73 6.06
C ALA A 19 -1.94 -0.36 6.20
N LEU A 20 -2.24 -1.59 5.80
CA LEU A 20 -1.28 -2.70 5.76
C LEU A 20 -0.16 -2.42 4.75
N ALA A 21 -0.49 -1.94 3.55
CA ALA A 21 0.46 -1.55 2.52
C ALA A 21 1.41 -0.46 3.04
N ALA A 22 0.87 0.59 3.66
CA ALA A 22 1.65 1.66 4.28
C ALA A 22 2.62 1.14 5.36
N ASN A 23 2.18 0.22 6.23
CA ASN A 23 3.04 -0.38 7.24
C ASN A 23 4.16 -1.25 6.62
N CYS A 24 3.85 -2.04 5.58
CA CYS A 24 4.87 -2.78 4.83
C CYS A 24 5.86 -1.84 4.15
N PHE A 25 5.40 -0.73 3.57
CA PHE A 25 6.24 0.29 2.97
C PHE A 25 7.22 0.90 3.98
N LEU A 26 6.74 1.30 5.16
CA LEU A 26 7.61 1.83 6.22
C LEU A 26 8.63 0.80 6.71
N LYS A 27 8.23 -0.46 6.87
CA LYS A 27 9.16 -1.56 7.22
C LYS A 27 10.20 -1.78 6.12
N TYR A 28 9.79 -1.74 4.85
CA TYR A 28 10.69 -1.84 3.72
C TYR A 28 11.74 -0.72 3.75
N LEU A 29 11.33 0.53 3.94
CA LEU A 29 12.26 1.67 4.04
C LEU A 29 13.25 1.48 5.20
N TRP A 30 12.76 1.09 6.38
CA TRP A 30 13.61 0.84 7.54
C TRP A 30 14.65 -0.25 7.28
N TRP A 31 14.22 -1.42 6.79
CA TRP A 31 15.13 -2.52 6.53
C TRP A 31 16.11 -2.23 5.40
N THR A 32 15.70 -1.45 4.40
CA THR A 32 16.59 -0.99 3.32
C THR A 32 17.65 -0.03 3.86
N ALA A 33 17.29 0.86 4.78
CA ALA A 33 18.25 1.72 5.46
C ALA A 33 19.27 0.91 6.28
N CYS A 34 18.82 -0.08 7.06
CA CYS A 34 19.71 -0.99 7.80
C CYS A 34 20.63 -1.80 6.86
N TYR A 35 20.08 -2.31 5.76
CA TYR A 35 20.86 -3.03 4.75
C TYR A 35 21.96 -2.14 4.16
N SER A 36 21.64 -0.88 3.86
CA SER A 36 22.63 0.08 3.37
C SER A 36 23.68 0.41 4.44
N ALA A 37 23.28 0.59 5.70
CA ALA A 37 24.18 0.98 6.78
C ALA A 37 25.16 -0.14 7.19
N TRP A 38 24.76 -1.40 7.08
CA TRP A 38 25.60 -2.54 7.46
C TRP A 38 26.44 -3.11 6.32
N TYR A 39 26.30 -2.56 5.11
CA TYR A 39 27.06 -2.98 3.95
C TYR A 39 28.58 -2.81 4.18
N GLY A 40 29.35 -3.86 3.90
CA GLY A 40 30.81 -3.82 3.99
C GLY A 40 31.39 -3.93 5.41
N ILE A 41 30.56 -4.13 6.45
CA ILE A 41 31.02 -4.33 7.83
C ILE A 41 31.06 -5.84 8.14
N PRO A 42 32.24 -6.50 8.21
CA PRO A 42 32.33 -7.95 8.33
C PRO A 42 31.64 -8.51 9.59
N LYS A 43 31.70 -7.77 10.70
CA LYS A 43 31.07 -8.15 11.97
C LYS A 43 29.54 -8.15 11.94
N LEU A 44 28.92 -7.53 10.93
CA LEU A 44 27.47 -7.41 10.77
C LEU A 44 26.95 -8.16 9.53
N ALA A 45 27.77 -9.03 8.92
CA ALA A 45 27.41 -9.71 7.66
C ALA A 45 26.10 -10.52 7.75
N GLU A 46 25.84 -11.18 8.88
CA GLU A 46 24.58 -11.91 9.11
C GLU A 46 23.38 -10.96 9.20
N GLN A 47 23.53 -9.87 9.95
CA GLN A 47 22.48 -8.86 10.10
C GLN A 47 22.19 -8.16 8.77
N TRP A 48 23.22 -7.90 7.97
CA TRP A 48 23.11 -7.39 6.62
C TRP A 48 22.28 -8.32 5.73
N LYS A 49 22.59 -9.63 5.74
CA LYS A 49 21.80 -10.61 4.98
C LYS A 49 20.34 -10.66 5.43
N LEU A 50 20.09 -10.62 6.74
CA LEU A 50 18.74 -10.57 7.31
C LEU A 50 18.00 -9.29 6.90
N ALA A 51 18.66 -8.14 6.92
CA ALA A 51 18.08 -6.87 6.48
C ALA A 51 17.66 -6.93 5.01
N GLY A 52 18.49 -7.50 4.14
CA GLY A 52 18.16 -7.66 2.72
C GLY A 52 16.95 -8.56 2.49
N SER A 53 16.85 -9.68 3.22
CA SER A 53 15.69 -10.58 3.15
C SER A 53 14.40 -9.91 3.62
N ASN A 54 14.46 -9.22 4.77
CA ASN A 54 13.31 -8.50 5.32
C ASN A 54 12.88 -7.33 4.43
N ALA A 55 13.81 -6.56 3.87
CA ALA A 55 13.51 -5.51 2.90
C ALA A 55 12.77 -6.11 1.70
N SER A 56 13.31 -7.17 1.11
CA SER A 56 12.70 -7.84 -0.05
C SER A 56 11.28 -8.32 0.25
N PHE A 57 11.07 -9.00 1.39
CA PHE A 57 9.75 -9.49 1.79
C PHE A 57 8.73 -8.36 1.97
N ASN A 58 9.10 -7.28 2.67
CA ASN A 58 8.19 -6.16 2.90
C ASN A 58 7.93 -5.37 1.61
N GLY A 59 8.92 -5.24 0.72
CA GLY A 59 8.75 -4.61 -0.60
C GLY A 59 7.76 -5.36 -1.49
N TRP A 60 7.89 -6.69 -1.60
CA TRP A 60 6.94 -7.51 -2.36
C TRP A 60 5.54 -7.51 -1.74
N SER A 61 5.45 -7.56 -0.41
CA SER A 61 4.18 -7.49 0.30
C SER A 61 3.46 -6.16 0.05
N PHE A 62 4.20 -5.04 0.06
CA PHE A 62 3.68 -3.72 -0.29
C PHE A 62 3.08 -3.70 -1.70
N ILE A 63 3.82 -4.17 -2.71
CA ILE A 63 3.35 -4.22 -4.11
C ILE A 63 2.09 -5.08 -4.24
N ALA A 64 2.06 -6.25 -3.60
CA ALA A 64 0.91 -7.15 -3.65
C ALA A 64 -0.35 -6.50 -3.02
N LEU A 65 -0.20 -5.81 -1.89
CA LEU A 65 -1.29 -5.13 -1.20
C LEU A 65 -1.81 -3.91 -1.98
N GLU A 66 -0.93 -3.14 -2.61
CA GLU A 66 -1.28 -2.05 -3.53
C GLU A 66 -2.12 -2.58 -4.71
N ALA A 67 -1.65 -3.65 -5.36
CA ALA A 67 -2.35 -4.27 -6.48
C ALA A 67 -3.74 -4.78 -6.08
N ALA A 68 -3.86 -5.42 -4.91
CA ALA A 68 -5.14 -5.87 -4.36
C ALA A 68 -6.09 -4.70 -4.08
N THR A 69 -5.57 -3.59 -3.51
CA THR A 69 -6.35 -2.38 -3.23
C THR A 69 -6.86 -1.74 -4.52
N ILE A 70 -6.00 -1.60 -5.54
CA ILE A 70 -6.37 -1.06 -6.85
C ILE A 70 -7.45 -1.91 -7.50
N ALA A 71 -7.30 -3.24 -7.52
CA ALA A 71 -8.31 -4.14 -8.09
C ALA A 71 -9.67 -4.00 -7.39
N LEU A 72 -9.66 -3.90 -6.06
CA LEU A 72 -10.87 -3.74 -5.25
C LEU A 72 -11.53 -2.37 -5.48
N LEU A 73 -10.75 -1.28 -5.52
CA LEU A 73 -11.25 0.06 -5.82
C LEU A 73 -11.78 0.17 -7.25
N PHE A 74 -11.10 -0.44 -8.21
CA PHE A 74 -11.55 -0.48 -9.60
C PHE A 74 -12.94 -1.14 -9.68
N GLY A 75 -13.14 -2.25 -8.98
CA GLY A 75 -14.44 -2.92 -8.86
C GLY A 75 -15.52 -2.10 -8.15
N LEU A 76 -15.15 -1.18 -7.26
CA LEU A 76 -16.07 -0.31 -6.51
C LEU A 76 -16.48 0.95 -7.27
N ILE A 77 -15.54 1.58 -7.99
CA ILE A 77 -15.79 2.85 -8.68
C ILE A 77 -16.74 2.60 -9.85
N SER A 78 -17.95 3.17 -9.79
CA SER A 78 -18.96 3.10 -10.84
C SER A 78 -19.09 4.46 -11.53
N LEU A 79 -18.78 4.51 -12.83
CA LEU A 79 -18.96 5.69 -13.68
C LEU A 79 -20.16 5.53 -14.63
N ARG A 80 -21.20 4.81 -14.18
CA ARG A 80 -22.33 4.42 -15.04
C ARG A 80 -23.13 5.61 -15.57
N SER A 81 -23.13 6.72 -14.84
CA SER A 81 -23.83 7.97 -15.16
C SER A 81 -23.13 8.88 -16.16
N ILE A 82 -21.89 8.58 -16.57
CA ILE A 82 -21.10 9.45 -17.45
C ILE A 82 -21.09 8.89 -18.86
N GLU A 83 -21.55 9.64 -19.86
CA GLU A 83 -21.47 9.27 -21.28
C GLU A 83 -20.02 9.33 -21.78
N LEU A 84 -19.28 8.25 -21.53
CA LEU A 84 -17.91 8.03 -22.02
C LEU A 84 -17.89 6.70 -22.79
N SER A 85 -17.01 6.60 -23.80
CA SER A 85 -16.73 5.32 -24.44
C SER A 85 -16.19 4.31 -23.41
N GLY A 86 -16.47 3.02 -23.61
CA GLY A 86 -16.09 1.97 -22.65
C GLY A 86 -14.60 1.95 -22.31
N PHE A 87 -13.74 2.25 -23.29
CA PHE A 87 -12.29 2.33 -23.11
C PHE A 87 -11.89 3.50 -22.20
N PHE A 88 -12.36 4.73 -22.49
CA PHE A 88 -12.06 5.89 -21.66
C PHE A 88 -12.62 5.73 -20.24
N ARG A 89 -13.81 5.15 -20.09
CA ARG A 89 -14.41 4.90 -18.78
C ARG A 89 -13.55 3.96 -17.92
N ASN A 90 -13.01 2.89 -18.50
CA ASN A 90 -12.11 1.99 -17.77
C ASN A 90 -10.77 2.65 -17.46
N GLY A 91 -10.23 3.46 -18.38
CA GLY A 91 -9.02 4.26 -18.14
C GLY A 91 -9.19 5.21 -16.96
N VAL A 92 -10.30 5.95 -16.89
CA VAL A 92 -10.59 6.87 -15.78
C VAL A 92 -10.76 6.12 -14.45
N ARG A 93 -11.44 4.96 -14.46
CA ARG A 93 -11.58 4.13 -13.24
C ARG A 93 -10.23 3.64 -12.74
N LEU A 94 -9.35 3.21 -13.64
CA LEU A 94 -8.01 2.78 -13.27
C LEU A 94 -7.18 3.95 -12.71
N ALA A 95 -7.20 5.11 -13.38
CA ALA A 95 -6.51 6.30 -12.91
C ALA A 95 -6.98 6.76 -11.53
N LEU A 96 -8.30 6.75 -11.29
CA LEU A 96 -8.87 7.07 -9.97
C LEU A 96 -8.46 6.04 -8.92
N SER A 97 -8.51 4.75 -9.26
CA SER A 97 -8.11 3.67 -8.33
C SER A 97 -6.64 3.82 -7.93
N LEU A 98 -5.76 4.05 -8.91
CA LEU A 98 -4.34 4.31 -8.67
C LEU A 98 -4.12 5.54 -7.79
N THR A 99 -4.77 6.65 -8.13
CA THR A 99 -4.62 7.91 -7.39
C THR A 99 -5.09 7.77 -5.95
N LEU A 100 -6.23 7.11 -5.72
CA LEU A 100 -6.76 6.85 -4.38
C LEU A 100 -5.87 5.93 -3.57
N THR A 101 -5.35 4.85 -4.17
CA THR A 101 -4.43 3.95 -3.46
C THR A 101 -3.14 4.67 -3.09
N ILE A 102 -2.48 5.34 -4.05
CA ILE A 102 -1.22 6.05 -3.80
C ILE A 102 -1.39 7.13 -2.72
N THR A 103 -2.43 7.97 -2.86
CA THR A 103 -2.69 9.05 -1.90
C THR A 103 -3.06 8.49 -0.53
N GLY A 104 -3.88 7.44 -0.49
CA GLY A 104 -4.28 6.77 0.73
C GLY A 104 -3.09 6.14 1.46
N THR A 105 -2.27 5.36 0.76
CA THR A 105 -1.07 4.73 1.31
C THR A 105 -0.08 5.78 1.80
N GLY A 106 0.13 6.85 1.03
CA GLY A 106 0.98 7.98 1.44
C GLY A 106 0.47 8.63 2.73
N ALA A 107 -0.82 8.92 2.82
CA ALA A 107 -1.43 9.51 4.02
C ALA A 107 -1.31 8.59 5.24
N PHE A 108 -1.57 7.29 5.08
CA PHE A 108 -1.41 6.30 6.16
C PHE A 108 0.05 6.15 6.57
N ALA A 109 1.00 6.15 5.63
CA ALA A 109 2.42 6.05 5.93
C ALA A 109 2.88 7.28 6.73
N LEU A 110 2.44 8.48 6.34
CA LEU A 110 2.69 9.71 7.11
C LEU A 110 2.09 9.61 8.51
N ALA A 111 0.81 9.27 8.65
CA ALA A 111 0.16 9.14 9.95
C ALA A 111 0.87 8.11 10.85
N LEU A 112 1.17 6.92 10.32
CA LEU A 112 1.87 5.87 11.06
C LEU A 112 3.30 6.28 11.46
N SER A 113 4.00 7.03 10.61
CA SER A 113 5.34 7.54 10.93
C SER A 113 5.30 8.52 12.11
N TRP A 114 4.29 9.40 12.18
CA TRP A 114 4.08 10.33 13.28
C TRP A 114 3.74 9.61 14.58
N PHE A 115 2.81 8.64 14.54
CA PHE A 115 2.47 7.86 15.74
C PHE A 115 3.66 7.09 16.32
N LYS A 116 4.56 6.58 15.46
CA LYS A 116 5.77 5.90 15.92
C LYS A 116 6.84 6.84 16.46
N GLN A 117 6.84 8.13 16.09
CA GLN A 117 7.73 9.13 16.69
C GLN A 117 7.26 9.60 18.07
N GLY A 118 5.97 9.52 18.36
CA GLY A 118 5.39 9.96 19.65
C GLY A 118 5.45 8.94 20.80
N ILE A 119 5.92 7.72 20.54
CA ILE A 119 6.11 6.67 21.56
C ILE A 119 7.61 6.66 21.91
N HIS A 120 8.00 7.56 22.81
CA HIS A 120 9.30 7.56 23.49
C HIS A 120 9.10 7.19 24.95
#